data_AF-A0A970TDN0-F1
#
_entry.id   AF-A0A970TDN0-F1
#
_cell.length_a   1.000
_cell.length_b   1.000
_cell.length_c   1.000
_cell.angle_alpha   90.00
_cell.angle_beta   90.00
_cell.angle_gamma   90.00
#
_symmetry.space_group_name_H-M   'P 1'
#
loop_
_entity.id
_entity.type
_entity.pdbx_description
1 polymer ?
#
loop_
_entity_poly.entity_id
_entity_poly.type
_entity_poly.pdbx_seq_one_letter_code
_entity_poly.pdbx_strand_id
1 'polypeptide(L)'
;MLKLAVGRNMSVLVFIIMAHAALPVAAQGPDAAQQGLEMMASMMPVSPWSFYPDDQVLADFSGTVTISFGASGNMALPKDNDGGETKCSADLSASLVYTTMNGHEQTSTTAAGRIIETYFRRAEGVDAPGHMYEPPRRERHVTRYTGPSDNTPIHIVNLHFSRSMKLASFQMQIGQVDVGRSQISHLTLMRDSKINEDPPDRSQLDDIALFFSLPPHGTSGSRWAQLMRGRPSAMPWAGPFYYESSSANGATSGSATFKAFFHGGMWATREQWETMGQDPGEEPIWPDDIFWPGKMTVRWSFVTKSDPGEMTIAPETPTLYEQWIPAPMPGDDDVTVAPLVQGGQTAQPPAVAPLVRPDENAVPTIFGPAGPLYVTARIKPRQGQNDPPKGRIHFHLSDVTRNPGTCNDLGEETDPDLYFVEMPGVTVSGDGQHAYTENYVGELTVGVAARDTGAWGVVQASCDDLGLLARDERTGRHGLVIPLDDNQNRTSDAWDREFGIRDSLSTDDEDNDGWTLYEEYRGFWTDTGFIRTNPRVADR
;
A
#
# COMPACT_ATOMS: atom_id res chain seq x y z
N MET A 1 -21.88 -14.59 -92.01
CA MET A 1 -21.59 -13.15 -92.21
C MET A 1 -21.72 -12.44 -90.87
N LEU A 2 -20.72 -11.63 -90.53
CA LEU A 2 -20.68 -10.41 -89.67
C LEU A 2 -21.90 -10.06 -88.79
N LYS A 3 -21.81 -9.36 -87.65
CA LYS A 3 -20.79 -8.92 -86.66
C LYS A 3 -21.56 -8.00 -85.68
N LEU A 4 -21.12 -7.91 -84.41
CA LEU A 4 -21.35 -6.86 -83.38
C LEU A 4 -22.78 -6.67 -82.81
N ALA A 5 -23.03 -6.17 -81.59
CA ALA A 5 -22.31 -5.96 -80.32
C ALA A 5 -23.30 -5.29 -79.32
N VAL A 6 -22.90 -5.19 -78.04
CA VAL A 6 -23.48 -4.41 -76.92
C VAL A 6 -24.65 -5.12 -76.21
N GLY A 7 -24.68 -5.37 -74.90
CA GLY A 7 -23.82 -5.05 -73.77
C GLY A 7 -24.67 -4.89 -72.49
N ARG A 8 -24.34 -5.59 -71.40
CA ARG A 8 -24.45 -5.15 -69.98
C ARG A 8 -24.31 -6.30 -68.98
N ASN A 9 -23.18 -6.26 -68.27
CA ASN A 9 -22.97 -6.46 -66.83
C ASN A 9 -23.73 -7.59 -66.10
N MET A 10 -23.07 -8.73 -65.93
CA MET A 10 -23.30 -9.65 -64.82
C MET A 10 -21.98 -9.75 -64.02
N SER A 11 -21.98 -9.18 -62.82
CA SER A 11 -20.86 -9.28 -61.88
C SER A 11 -20.75 -10.72 -61.38
N VAL A 12 -19.74 -11.45 -61.84
CA VAL A 12 -19.34 -12.74 -61.30
C VAL A 12 -18.43 -12.47 -60.09
N LEU A 13 -18.92 -12.83 -58.90
CA LEU A 13 -18.17 -12.84 -57.66
C LEU A 13 -17.19 -14.03 -57.71
N VAL A 14 -15.91 -13.76 -57.92
CA VAL A 14 -14.84 -14.77 -57.83
C VAL A 14 -14.51 -14.97 -56.36
N PHE A 15 -14.82 -16.15 -55.82
CA PHE A 15 -14.30 -16.61 -54.52
C PHE A 15 -12.80 -16.90 -54.66
N ILE A 16 -11.96 -15.99 -54.15
CA ILE A 16 -10.56 -16.29 -53.88
C ILE A 16 -10.52 -17.00 -52.52
N ILE A 17 -10.34 -18.33 -52.54
CA ILE A 17 -9.97 -19.10 -51.36
C ILE A 17 -8.48 -18.83 -51.12
N MET A 18 -8.16 -17.84 -50.28
CA MET A 18 -6.85 -17.73 -49.68
C MET A 18 -6.75 -18.73 -48.53
N ALA A 19 -6.17 -19.90 -48.81
CA ALA A 19 -5.69 -20.81 -47.79
C ALA A 19 -4.56 -20.12 -47.00
N HIS A 20 -4.90 -19.49 -45.88
CA HIS A 20 -3.93 -19.18 -44.84
C HIS A 20 -3.56 -20.50 -44.18
N ALA A 21 -2.40 -21.04 -44.56
CA ALA A 21 -1.73 -22.06 -43.77
C ALA A 21 -1.48 -21.46 -42.38
N ALA A 22 -2.27 -21.89 -41.39
CA ALA A 22 -1.94 -21.68 -39.99
C ALA A 22 -0.62 -22.42 -39.73
N LEU A 23 0.48 -21.66 -39.73
CA LEU A 23 1.71 -22.14 -39.14
C LEU A 23 1.39 -22.48 -37.67
N PRO A 24 1.77 -23.68 -37.17
CA PRO A 24 1.66 -23.95 -35.75
C PRO A 24 2.55 -22.93 -35.05
N VAL A 25 1.93 -22.01 -34.29
CA VAL A 25 2.64 -21.26 -33.27
C VAL A 25 3.20 -22.32 -32.34
N ALA A 26 4.51 -22.56 -32.40
CA ALA A 26 5.19 -23.38 -31.43
C ALA A 26 4.80 -22.83 -30.05
N ALA A 27 4.11 -23.65 -29.25
CA ALA A 27 3.81 -23.32 -27.87
C ALA A 27 5.15 -22.97 -27.21
N GLN A 28 5.37 -21.68 -26.94
CA GLN A 28 6.49 -21.25 -26.13
C GLN A 28 6.34 -22.02 -24.81
N GLY A 29 7.37 -22.81 -24.46
CA GLY A 29 7.40 -23.47 -23.16
C GLY A 29 7.18 -22.43 -22.05
N PRO A 30 6.61 -22.81 -20.90
CA PRO A 30 6.38 -21.86 -19.82
C PRO A 30 7.68 -21.15 -19.49
N ASP A 31 7.64 -19.82 -19.37
CA ASP A 31 8.78 -18.98 -18.98
C ASP A 31 9.43 -19.58 -17.71
N ALA A 32 10.75 -19.81 -17.75
CA ALA A 32 11.47 -20.37 -16.60
C ALA A 32 11.31 -19.51 -15.34
N ALA A 33 11.13 -18.19 -15.51
CA ALA A 33 10.81 -17.30 -14.40
C ALA A 33 9.39 -17.58 -13.86
N GLN A 34 8.42 -17.90 -14.72
CA GLN A 34 7.08 -18.30 -14.32
C GLN A 34 7.09 -19.64 -13.57
N GLN A 35 7.83 -20.64 -14.06
CA GLN A 35 8.00 -21.91 -13.35
C GLN A 35 8.66 -21.76 -11.99
N GLY A 36 9.70 -20.92 -11.87
CA GLY A 36 10.34 -20.62 -10.59
C GLY A 36 9.37 -19.96 -9.60
N LEU A 37 8.54 -19.03 -10.06
CA LEU A 37 7.50 -18.40 -9.25
C LEU A 37 6.41 -19.39 -8.82
N GLU A 38 6.00 -20.28 -9.73
CA GLU A 38 5.01 -21.33 -9.45
C GLU A 38 5.52 -22.30 -8.38
N MET A 39 6.82 -22.65 -8.41
CA MET A 39 7.46 -23.46 -7.36
C MET A 39 7.55 -22.72 -6.02
N MET A 40 7.82 -21.41 -6.02
CA MET A 40 7.83 -20.63 -4.77
C MET A 40 6.44 -20.49 -4.17
N ALA A 41 5.43 -20.22 -5.00
CA ALA A 41 4.05 -20.07 -4.55
C ALA A 41 3.44 -21.37 -4.02
N SER A 42 3.92 -22.55 -4.47
CA SER A 42 3.52 -23.82 -3.87
C SER A 42 4.25 -24.12 -2.55
N MET A 43 5.29 -23.37 -2.19
CA MET A 43 6.07 -23.56 -0.96
C MET A 43 5.75 -22.52 0.13
N MET A 44 5.36 -21.30 -0.25
CA MET A 44 5.03 -20.22 0.69
C MET A 44 3.91 -19.31 0.14
N PRO A 45 3.03 -18.76 1.01
CA PRO A 45 2.08 -17.75 0.58
C PRO A 45 2.82 -16.51 0.08
N VAL A 46 2.64 -16.17 -1.20
CA VAL A 46 3.23 -14.96 -1.80
C VAL A 46 2.18 -13.85 -1.79
N SER A 47 2.49 -12.75 -1.11
CA SER A 47 1.65 -11.55 -1.07
C SER A 47 1.67 -10.78 -2.40
N PRO A 48 0.55 -10.17 -2.82
CA PRO A 48 0.48 -9.38 -4.06
C PRO A 48 1.44 -8.19 -4.06
N TRP A 49 1.57 -7.50 -2.92
CA TRP A 49 2.39 -6.29 -2.82
C TRP A 49 3.89 -6.54 -2.94
N SER A 50 4.37 -7.79 -2.83
CA SER A 50 5.76 -8.14 -3.15
C SER A 50 6.11 -7.92 -4.62
N PHE A 51 5.10 -7.68 -5.48
CA PHE A 51 5.26 -7.32 -6.89
C PHE A 51 5.05 -5.82 -7.16
N TYR A 52 4.73 -5.01 -6.15
CA TYR A 52 4.51 -3.57 -6.29
C TYR A 52 5.86 -2.84 -6.18
N PRO A 53 6.32 -2.16 -7.23
CA PRO A 53 7.60 -1.45 -7.18
C PRO A 53 7.54 -0.19 -6.30
N ASP A 54 6.33 0.31 -6.03
CA ASP A 54 6.00 1.49 -5.24
C ASP A 54 4.90 1.16 -4.22
N ASP A 55 5.05 0.05 -3.47
CA ASP A 55 4.09 -0.37 -2.45
C ASP A 55 3.82 0.74 -1.43
N GLN A 56 2.55 1.07 -1.25
CA GLN A 56 2.07 2.01 -0.25
C GLN A 56 1.07 1.29 0.66
N VAL A 57 1.40 1.25 1.95
CA VAL A 57 0.52 0.69 2.98
C VAL A 57 -0.41 1.79 3.49
N LEU A 58 -1.72 1.57 3.36
CA LEU A 58 -2.75 2.52 3.76
C LEU A 58 -3.52 1.97 4.95
N ALA A 59 -3.31 2.60 6.10
CA ALA A 59 -4.00 2.26 7.35
C ALA A 59 -5.35 3.00 7.49
N ASP A 60 -5.52 4.15 6.82
CA ASP A 60 -6.75 4.95 6.87
C ASP A 60 -7.55 4.85 5.56
N PHE A 61 -8.35 3.79 5.47
CA PHE A 61 -9.28 3.57 4.37
C PHE A 61 -10.71 3.44 4.88
N SER A 62 -11.67 3.67 3.99
CA SER A 62 -13.09 3.43 4.26
C SER A 62 -13.64 2.52 3.20
N GLY A 63 -14.57 1.64 3.57
CA GLY A 63 -15.13 0.72 2.60
C GLY A 63 -15.80 -0.49 3.22
N THR A 64 -16.19 -1.40 2.36
CA THR A 64 -16.94 -2.59 2.71
C THR A 64 -16.40 -3.82 2.02
N VAL A 65 -16.40 -4.94 2.74
CA VAL A 65 -16.32 -6.28 2.16
C VAL A 65 -17.61 -7.01 2.47
N THR A 66 -18.18 -7.65 1.46
CA THR A 66 -19.32 -8.56 1.63
C THR A 66 -18.94 -9.91 1.06
N ILE A 67 -18.99 -10.92 1.90
CA ILE A 67 -18.85 -12.32 1.52
C ILE A 67 -20.22 -12.96 1.66
N SER A 68 -20.65 -13.71 0.66
CA SER A 68 -21.92 -14.44 0.66
C SER A 68 -21.73 -15.86 0.16
N PHE A 69 -22.37 -16.79 0.85
CA PHE A 69 -22.36 -18.23 0.57
C PHE A 69 -23.80 -18.70 0.36
N GLY A 70 -24.02 -19.60 -0.61
CA GLY A 70 -25.33 -20.18 -0.88
C GLY A 70 -25.22 -21.57 -1.48
N ALA A 71 -25.83 -22.58 -0.85
CA ALA A 71 -25.79 -23.98 -1.25
C ALA A 71 -27.20 -24.54 -1.20
N SER A 72 -27.57 -25.23 -2.26
CA SER A 72 -28.89 -25.82 -2.37
C SER A 72 -28.85 -27.01 -3.28
N GLY A 73 -29.60 -28.05 -2.96
CA GLY A 73 -29.65 -29.24 -3.79
C GLY A 73 -30.70 -30.22 -3.31
N ASN A 74 -31.00 -31.19 -4.19
CA ASN A 74 -31.78 -32.37 -3.87
C ASN A 74 -30.99 -33.59 -4.34
N MET A 75 -30.95 -34.62 -3.53
CA MET A 75 -30.21 -35.85 -3.82
C MET A 75 -31.00 -37.06 -3.33
N ALA A 76 -30.92 -38.16 -4.07
CA ALA A 76 -31.37 -39.46 -3.62
C ALA A 76 -30.13 -40.32 -3.43
N LEU A 77 -30.03 -40.97 -2.27
CA LEU A 77 -28.94 -41.90 -2.00
C LEU A 77 -29.25 -43.27 -2.60
N PRO A 78 -28.22 -44.11 -2.85
CA PRO A 78 -28.43 -45.50 -3.19
C PRO A 78 -29.36 -46.19 -2.19
N LYS A 79 -30.07 -47.22 -2.65
CA LYS A 79 -30.91 -48.02 -1.75
C LYS A 79 -30.03 -48.68 -0.71
N ASP A 80 -30.48 -48.66 0.54
CA ASP A 80 -29.82 -49.42 1.59
C ASP A 80 -30.03 -50.93 1.39
N ASN A 81 -29.34 -51.73 2.21
CA ASN A 81 -29.47 -53.19 2.16
C ASN A 81 -30.89 -53.68 2.49
N ASP A 82 -31.74 -52.84 3.07
CA ASP A 82 -33.10 -53.14 3.50
C ASP A 82 -34.15 -52.61 2.50
N GLY A 83 -33.72 -52.21 1.29
CA GLY A 83 -34.57 -51.75 0.20
C GLY A 83 -35.21 -50.37 0.42
N GLY A 84 -34.80 -49.65 1.46
CA GLY A 84 -35.17 -48.28 1.78
C GLY A 84 -34.59 -47.26 0.81
N GLU A 85 -35.28 -46.13 0.67
CA GLU A 85 -34.89 -45.00 -0.15
C GLU A 85 -34.68 -43.76 0.74
N THR A 86 -33.50 -43.15 0.69
CA THR A 86 -33.20 -41.90 1.39
C THR A 86 -33.16 -40.73 0.40
N LYS A 87 -33.91 -39.68 0.72
CA LYS A 87 -33.93 -38.42 -0.04
C LYS A 87 -33.47 -37.28 0.84
N CYS A 88 -32.49 -36.53 0.36
CA CYS A 88 -31.90 -35.40 1.06
C CYS A 88 -32.15 -34.11 0.26
N SER A 89 -32.39 -33.01 0.97
CA SER A 89 -32.46 -31.68 0.38
C SER A 89 -31.83 -30.65 1.30
N ALA A 90 -31.17 -29.63 0.74
CA ALA A 90 -30.58 -28.56 1.51
C ALA A 90 -30.89 -27.19 0.91
N ASP A 91 -30.96 -26.20 1.78
CA ASP A 91 -31.04 -24.78 1.46
C ASP A 91 -30.28 -24.02 2.55
N LEU A 92 -29.08 -23.57 2.22
CA LEU A 92 -28.08 -23.06 3.17
C LEU A 92 -27.54 -21.73 2.67
N SER A 93 -27.42 -20.76 3.57
CA SER A 93 -26.87 -19.44 3.29
C SER A 93 -26.03 -18.92 4.44
N ALA A 94 -24.96 -18.20 4.10
CA ALA A 94 -24.23 -17.41 5.07
C ALA A 94 -23.77 -16.10 4.43
N SER A 95 -23.62 -15.05 5.23
CA SER A 95 -23.04 -13.79 4.81
C SER A 95 -22.17 -13.22 5.90
N LEU A 96 -21.11 -12.56 5.50
CA LEU A 96 -20.17 -11.90 6.36
C LEU A 96 -19.88 -10.52 5.76
N VAL A 97 -20.10 -9.47 6.54
CA VAL A 97 -19.95 -8.08 6.13
C VAL A 97 -18.93 -7.43 7.03
N TYR A 98 -17.94 -6.78 6.43
CA TYR A 98 -16.99 -5.89 7.09
C TYR A 98 -17.20 -4.49 6.54
N THR A 99 -17.18 -3.50 7.43
CA THR A 99 -17.19 -2.09 7.09
C THR A 99 -16.10 -1.40 7.92
N THR A 100 -15.33 -0.53 7.28
CA THR A 100 -14.44 0.38 7.99
C THR A 100 -14.74 1.81 7.60
N MET A 101 -14.80 2.69 8.60
CA MET A 101 -15.01 4.12 8.43
C MET A 101 -14.21 4.87 9.49
N ASN A 102 -13.30 5.75 9.07
CA ASN A 102 -12.48 6.57 9.98
C ASN A 102 -11.70 5.73 11.02
N GLY A 103 -11.14 4.60 10.62
CA GLY A 103 -10.42 3.69 11.53
C GLY A 103 -11.32 2.89 12.46
N HIS A 104 -12.65 3.05 12.40
CA HIS A 104 -13.60 2.21 13.11
C HIS A 104 -14.03 1.05 12.23
N GLU A 105 -13.70 -0.17 12.66
CA GLU A 105 -14.12 -1.41 12.01
C GLU A 105 -15.43 -1.92 12.63
N GLN A 106 -16.33 -2.38 11.77
CA GLN A 106 -17.57 -3.06 12.15
C GLN A 106 -17.73 -4.31 11.31
N THR A 107 -18.12 -5.41 11.96
CA THR A 107 -18.37 -6.68 11.29
C THR A 107 -19.75 -7.22 11.66
N SER A 108 -20.36 -7.97 10.75
CA SER A 108 -21.60 -8.69 11.01
C SER A 108 -21.62 -10.00 10.24
N THR A 109 -22.08 -11.07 10.89
CA THR A 109 -22.18 -12.41 10.29
C THR A 109 -23.62 -12.89 10.35
N THR A 110 -24.12 -13.54 9.30
CA THR A 110 -25.43 -14.18 9.33
C THR A 110 -25.30 -15.55 8.73
N ALA A 111 -25.88 -16.56 9.38
CA ALA A 111 -25.92 -17.91 8.83
C ALA A 111 -27.28 -18.53 9.11
N ALA A 112 -27.93 -19.03 8.07
CA ALA A 112 -29.24 -19.62 8.14
C ALA A 112 -29.42 -20.70 7.08
N GLY A 113 -30.13 -21.76 7.43
CA GLY A 113 -30.52 -22.75 6.46
C GLY A 113 -31.09 -24.02 7.08
N ARG A 114 -31.38 -24.99 6.22
CA ARG A 114 -31.88 -26.30 6.64
C ARG A 114 -31.40 -27.42 5.72
N ILE A 115 -31.21 -28.60 6.31
CA ILE A 115 -31.08 -29.88 5.63
C ILE A 115 -32.27 -30.75 6.04
N ILE A 116 -32.90 -31.38 5.06
CA ILE A 116 -34.02 -32.30 5.26
C ILE A 116 -33.62 -33.66 4.71
N GLU A 117 -33.60 -34.66 5.57
CA GLU A 117 -33.42 -36.06 5.23
C GLU A 117 -34.76 -36.76 5.40
N THR A 118 -35.16 -37.55 4.41
CA THR A 118 -36.36 -38.38 4.47
C THR A 118 -36.01 -39.79 4.07
N TYR A 119 -36.07 -40.69 5.04
CA TYR A 119 -35.94 -42.12 4.84
C TYR A 119 -37.32 -42.75 4.66
N PHE A 120 -37.44 -43.63 3.68
CA PHE A 120 -38.65 -44.40 3.43
C PHE A 120 -38.31 -45.87 3.23
N ARG A 121 -38.86 -46.74 4.07
CA ARG A 121 -38.83 -48.19 3.89
C ARG A 121 -40.24 -48.71 3.62
N ARG A 122 -40.38 -49.55 2.60
CA ARG A 122 -41.64 -50.26 2.35
C ARG A 122 -41.86 -51.31 3.42
N ALA A 123 -43.12 -51.66 3.67
CA ALA A 123 -43.41 -52.81 4.51
C ALA A 123 -42.72 -54.05 3.92
N GLU A 124 -41.85 -54.69 4.68
CA GLU A 124 -41.32 -56.00 4.31
C GLU A 124 -42.26 -57.07 4.86
N GLY A 125 -42.89 -57.79 3.93
CA GLY A 125 -43.62 -59.00 4.24
C GLY A 125 -42.85 -60.19 3.70
N VAL A 126 -42.64 -61.20 4.52
CA VAL A 126 -42.46 -62.57 4.01
C VAL A 126 -43.42 -63.48 4.75
N ASP A 127 -44.18 -64.25 3.97
CA ASP A 127 -45.09 -65.34 4.34
C ASP A 127 -44.39 -66.53 5.03
N ALA A 128 -43.24 -66.32 5.69
CA ALA A 128 -42.47 -67.33 6.38
C ALA A 128 -42.85 -67.38 7.88
N PRO A 129 -43.31 -68.53 8.41
CA PRO A 129 -43.68 -68.65 9.81
C PRO A 129 -42.46 -68.39 10.72
N GLY A 130 -42.55 -67.37 11.58
CA GLY A 130 -41.51 -67.03 12.56
C GLY A 130 -40.83 -65.67 12.37
N HIS A 131 -41.09 -64.97 11.27
CA HIS A 131 -40.59 -63.60 11.06
C HIS A 131 -41.62 -62.55 11.50
N MET A 132 -41.18 -61.53 12.24
CA MET A 132 -42.03 -60.40 12.63
C MET A 132 -42.30 -59.48 11.43
N TYR A 133 -43.55 -59.05 11.27
CA TYR A 133 -43.93 -58.01 10.31
C TYR A 133 -43.28 -56.68 10.69
N GLU A 134 -42.51 -56.09 9.79
CA GLU A 134 -41.99 -54.73 9.96
C GLU A 134 -42.89 -53.75 9.18
N PRO A 135 -43.65 -52.87 9.87
CA PRO A 135 -44.53 -51.92 9.22
C PRO A 135 -43.73 -50.90 8.39
N PRO A 136 -44.36 -50.26 7.38
CA PRO A 136 -43.71 -49.23 6.59
C PRO A 136 -43.23 -48.12 7.54
N ARG A 137 -41.97 -47.71 7.37
CA ARG A 137 -41.32 -46.72 8.23
C ARG A 137 -40.96 -45.51 7.40
N ARG A 138 -41.44 -44.34 7.82
CA ARG A 138 -41.02 -43.05 7.28
C ARG A 138 -40.35 -42.25 8.39
N GLU A 139 -39.10 -41.90 8.18
CA GLU A 139 -38.34 -41.07 9.11
C GLU A 139 -37.98 -39.78 8.42
N ARG A 140 -38.12 -38.67 9.15
CA ARG A 140 -37.76 -37.36 8.65
C ARG A 140 -36.89 -36.67 9.67
N HIS A 141 -35.69 -36.30 9.26
CA HIS A 141 -34.79 -35.45 10.04
C HIS A 141 -34.74 -34.08 9.38
N VAL A 142 -34.92 -33.02 10.18
CA VAL A 142 -34.78 -31.64 9.74
C VAL A 142 -33.73 -30.99 10.63
N THR A 143 -32.56 -30.76 10.05
CA THR A 143 -31.47 -30.03 10.68
C THR A 143 -31.55 -28.58 10.26
N ARG A 144 -31.76 -27.65 11.21
CA ARG A 144 -31.78 -26.20 10.97
C ARG A 144 -30.53 -25.57 11.53
N TYR A 145 -29.93 -24.71 10.73
CA TYR A 145 -28.78 -23.89 11.11
C TYR A 145 -29.27 -22.47 11.37
N THR A 146 -28.98 -21.95 12.55
CA THR A 146 -29.25 -20.56 12.94
C THR A 146 -28.06 -20.07 13.75
N GLY A 147 -27.34 -19.05 13.29
CA GLY A 147 -26.19 -18.48 14.01
C GLY A 147 -26.28 -16.96 14.13
N PRO A 148 -25.62 -16.37 15.16
CA PRO A 148 -25.77 -14.98 15.52
C PRO A 148 -25.06 -14.00 14.56
N SER A 149 -25.46 -12.73 14.72
CA SER A 149 -24.90 -11.48 14.18
C SER A 149 -23.61 -10.99 14.85
N ASP A 150 -23.17 -11.66 15.92
CA ASP A 150 -22.17 -11.13 16.82
C ASP A 150 -20.76 -11.23 16.22
N ASN A 151 -19.99 -10.16 16.43
CA ASN A 151 -18.77 -9.77 15.73
C ASN A 151 -17.79 -10.94 15.53
N THR A 152 -17.93 -11.65 14.41
CA THR A 152 -16.79 -12.34 13.84
C THR A 152 -15.80 -11.25 13.45
N PRO A 153 -14.58 -11.23 14.01
CA PRO A 153 -13.57 -10.32 13.50
C PRO A 153 -13.21 -10.75 12.08
N ILE A 154 -13.68 -10.00 11.07
CA ILE A 154 -12.86 -9.78 9.89
C ILE A 154 -11.96 -8.62 10.23
N HIS A 155 -10.67 -8.81 10.03
CA HIS A 155 -9.72 -7.73 10.02
C HIS A 155 -9.11 -7.63 8.65
N ILE A 156 -9.03 -6.41 8.16
CA ILE A 156 -8.23 -6.10 6.98
C ILE A 156 -6.95 -5.49 7.49
N VAL A 157 -5.88 -6.30 7.47
CA VAL A 157 -4.62 -5.94 8.12
C VAL A 157 -4.06 -4.67 7.52
N ASN A 158 -4.04 -4.58 6.19
CA ASN A 158 -3.55 -3.45 5.42
C ASN A 158 -4.21 -3.41 4.04
N LEU A 159 -4.44 -2.20 3.52
CA LEU A 159 -4.70 -1.97 2.10
C LEU A 159 -3.40 -1.51 1.45
N HIS A 160 -2.88 -2.32 0.53
CA HIS A 160 -1.68 -2.03 -0.23
C HIS A 160 -2.04 -1.42 -1.58
N PHE A 161 -1.31 -0.41 -2.04
CA PHE A 161 -1.53 0.26 -3.31
C PHE A 161 -0.23 0.42 -4.08
N SER A 162 -0.32 0.32 -5.41
CA SER A 162 0.75 0.71 -6.34
C SER A 162 0.21 1.75 -7.31
N ARG A 163 0.81 2.94 -7.28
CA ARG A 163 0.45 4.04 -8.18
C ARG A 163 0.92 3.75 -9.59
N SER A 164 2.13 3.23 -9.73
CA SER A 164 2.76 2.91 -11.00
C SER A 164 1.98 1.83 -11.76
N MET A 165 1.50 0.80 -11.05
CA MET A 165 0.75 -0.31 -11.64
C MET A 165 -0.76 -0.07 -11.66
N LYS A 166 -1.26 0.93 -10.92
CA LYS A 166 -2.69 1.19 -10.71
C LYS A 166 -3.42 -0.02 -10.13
N LEU A 167 -2.81 -0.62 -9.11
CA LEU A 167 -3.30 -1.82 -8.42
C LEU A 167 -3.52 -1.53 -6.95
N ALA A 168 -4.46 -2.25 -6.35
CA ALA A 168 -4.56 -2.35 -4.91
C ALA A 168 -4.79 -3.80 -4.50
N SER A 169 -4.24 -4.17 -3.36
CA SER A 169 -4.50 -5.46 -2.73
C SER A 169 -4.76 -5.31 -1.24
N PHE A 170 -5.44 -6.29 -0.67
CA PHE A 170 -5.70 -6.33 0.76
C PHE A 170 -5.63 -7.76 1.26
N GLN A 171 -5.27 -7.86 2.54
CA GLN A 171 -5.21 -9.10 3.28
C GLN A 171 -6.41 -9.18 4.21
N MET A 172 -7.25 -10.21 4.06
CA MET A 172 -8.30 -10.50 5.02
C MET A 172 -7.86 -11.59 5.99
N GLN A 173 -8.08 -11.34 7.27
CA GLN A 173 -8.06 -12.33 8.33
C GLN A 173 -9.49 -12.49 8.84
N ILE A 174 -9.94 -13.74 9.04
CA ILE A 174 -11.28 -14.03 9.53
C ILE A 174 -11.15 -14.92 10.77
N GLY A 175 -11.77 -14.52 11.88
CA GLY A 175 -11.74 -15.24 13.15
C GLY A 175 -10.66 -14.73 14.12
N GLN A 176 -10.55 -15.39 15.28
CA GLN A 176 -9.58 -15.03 16.32
C GLN A 176 -8.16 -15.52 15.97
N VAL A 177 -7.20 -14.60 15.99
CA VAL A 177 -5.78 -14.84 15.67
C VAL A 177 -5.18 -15.94 16.56
N ASP A 178 -5.63 -16.05 17.81
CA ASP A 178 -5.04 -16.95 18.82
C ASP A 178 -5.34 -18.44 18.59
N VAL A 179 -6.32 -18.79 17.75
CA VAL A 179 -6.77 -20.19 17.57
C VAL A 179 -6.17 -20.85 16.32
N GLY A 180 -5.43 -20.10 15.48
CA GLY A 180 -4.83 -20.62 14.25
C GLY A 180 -5.84 -21.23 13.26
N ARG A 181 -7.13 -20.83 13.36
CA ARG A 181 -8.22 -21.31 12.51
C ARG A 181 -9.16 -20.16 12.16
N SER A 182 -9.66 -20.16 10.93
CA SER A 182 -10.77 -19.31 10.48
C SER A 182 -12.09 -19.80 11.09
N GLN A 183 -12.22 -19.75 12.42
CA GLN A 183 -13.45 -20.04 13.13
C GLN A 183 -14.23 -18.73 13.28
N ILE A 184 -15.45 -18.74 12.75
CA ILE A 184 -16.12 -17.50 12.35
C ILE A 184 -17.32 -17.25 13.25
N SER A 185 -18.06 -18.28 13.63
CA SER A 185 -19.22 -18.11 14.49
C SER A 185 -19.60 -19.44 15.15
N HIS A 186 -20.42 -19.33 16.18
CA HIS A 186 -21.08 -20.43 16.87
C HIS A 186 -22.49 -20.57 16.29
N LEU A 187 -22.74 -21.65 15.54
CA LEU A 187 -24.07 -21.98 15.04
C LEU A 187 -24.85 -22.74 16.11
N THR A 188 -26.12 -22.38 16.28
CA THR A 188 -27.11 -23.27 16.89
C THR A 188 -27.66 -24.18 15.80
N LEU A 189 -27.53 -25.48 16.04
CA LEU A 189 -28.11 -26.53 15.22
C LEU A 189 -29.31 -27.11 15.96
N MET A 190 -30.49 -26.96 15.37
CA MET A 190 -31.71 -27.61 15.84
C MET A 190 -32.02 -28.80 14.95
N ARG A 191 -32.09 -30.00 15.52
CA ARG A 191 -32.45 -31.22 14.81
C ARG A 191 -33.81 -31.69 15.29
N ASP A 192 -34.80 -31.63 14.40
CA ASP A 192 -36.12 -32.23 14.58
C ASP A 192 -36.14 -33.61 13.90
N SER A 193 -36.41 -34.68 14.64
CA SER A 193 -36.61 -36.04 14.10
C SER A 193 -38.07 -36.47 14.28
N LYS A 194 -38.71 -36.96 13.21
CA LYS A 194 -40.07 -37.53 13.27
C LYS A 194 -40.08 -38.92 12.65
N ILE A 195 -40.55 -39.92 13.40
CA ILE A 195 -40.79 -41.28 12.90
C ILE A 195 -42.31 -41.46 12.77
N ASN A 196 -42.80 -41.75 11.57
CA ASN A 196 -44.22 -41.96 11.28
C ASN A 196 -45.12 -40.81 11.82
N GLU A 197 -46.09 -41.13 12.68
CA GLU A 197 -47.00 -40.16 13.31
C GLU A 197 -46.60 -39.79 14.75
N ASP A 198 -45.44 -40.24 15.21
CA ASP A 198 -44.97 -39.90 16.55
C ASP A 198 -44.68 -38.40 16.66
N PRO A 199 -44.83 -37.81 17.87
CA PRO A 199 -44.36 -36.46 18.13
C PRO A 199 -42.89 -36.31 17.74
N PRO A 200 -42.48 -35.17 17.16
CA PRO A 200 -41.08 -34.97 16.79
C PRO A 200 -40.20 -34.93 18.05
N ASP A 201 -39.12 -35.69 18.03
CA ASP A 201 -38.02 -35.54 18.98
C ASP A 201 -37.13 -34.37 18.55
N ARG A 202 -36.74 -33.51 19.49
CA ARG A 202 -35.94 -32.32 19.22
C ARG A 202 -34.67 -32.36 20.04
N SER A 203 -33.55 -32.28 19.34
CA SER A 203 -32.24 -32.01 19.94
C SER A 203 -31.72 -30.65 19.47
N GLN A 204 -30.98 -30.00 20.35
CA GLN A 204 -30.28 -28.75 20.08
C GLN A 204 -28.81 -28.96 20.40
N LEU A 205 -27.96 -28.55 19.47
CA LEU A 205 -26.52 -28.47 19.66
C LEU A 205 -26.14 -27.00 19.45
N ASP A 206 -25.62 -26.39 20.51
CA ASP A 206 -25.06 -25.06 20.45
C ASP A 206 -23.55 -25.13 20.18
N ASP A 207 -22.95 -23.99 19.85
CA ASP A 207 -21.50 -23.84 19.65
C ASP A 207 -20.88 -24.69 18.52
N ILE A 208 -21.63 -24.96 17.45
CA ILE A 208 -21.05 -25.60 16.27
C ILE A 208 -20.22 -24.58 15.49
N ALA A 209 -18.93 -24.87 15.31
CA ALA A 209 -18.02 -24.02 14.55
C ALA A 209 -18.39 -23.98 13.06
N LEU A 210 -18.47 -22.77 12.52
CA LEU A 210 -18.58 -22.51 11.08
C LEU A 210 -17.22 -22.10 10.51
N PHE A 211 -16.78 -22.78 9.45
CA PHE A 211 -15.50 -22.53 8.77
C PHE A 211 -15.71 -22.01 7.35
N PHE A 212 -14.98 -20.97 6.98
CA PHE A 212 -14.89 -20.49 5.59
C PHE A 212 -13.45 -20.59 5.09
N SER A 213 -13.28 -21.24 3.94
CA SER A 213 -12.00 -21.31 3.24
C SER A 213 -12.10 -20.48 1.96
N LEU A 214 -11.62 -19.24 2.01
CA LEU A 214 -11.65 -18.35 0.85
C LEU A 214 -10.41 -18.58 -0.02
N PRO A 215 -10.54 -18.75 -1.34
CA PRO A 215 -9.39 -18.79 -2.22
C PRO A 215 -8.81 -17.37 -2.39
N PRO A 216 -7.48 -17.23 -2.53
CA PRO A 216 -6.87 -15.97 -2.95
C PRO A 216 -7.30 -15.65 -4.38
N HIS A 217 -7.45 -14.37 -4.72
CA HIS A 217 -7.91 -13.99 -6.06
C HIS A 217 -7.46 -12.61 -6.52
N GLY A 218 -7.05 -12.50 -7.78
CA GLY A 218 -6.76 -11.23 -8.43
C GLY A 218 -7.62 -11.01 -9.67
N THR A 219 -8.36 -9.90 -9.71
CA THR A 219 -9.11 -9.47 -10.91
C THR A 219 -8.25 -8.65 -11.88
N SER A 220 -7.09 -8.20 -11.41
CA SER A 220 -6.14 -7.41 -12.20
C SER A 220 -5.39 -8.23 -13.26
N GLY A 221 -4.72 -7.56 -14.19
CA GLY A 221 -3.81 -8.21 -15.16
C GLY A 221 -2.41 -8.54 -14.61
N SER A 222 -2.14 -8.35 -13.32
CA SER A 222 -0.81 -8.52 -12.74
C SER A 222 -0.32 -9.97 -12.83
N ARG A 223 1.00 -10.15 -12.72
CA ARG A 223 1.61 -11.48 -12.66
C ARG A 223 1.10 -12.30 -11.48
N TRP A 224 0.91 -11.65 -10.32
CA TRP A 224 0.34 -12.29 -9.15
C TRP A 224 -1.09 -12.77 -9.39
N ALA A 225 -1.95 -11.92 -9.96
CA ALA A 225 -3.32 -12.27 -10.28
C ALA A 225 -3.41 -13.44 -11.27
N GLN A 226 -2.55 -13.45 -12.29
CA GLN A 226 -2.47 -14.55 -13.25
C GLN A 226 -2.06 -15.87 -12.59
N LEU A 227 -1.08 -15.84 -11.69
CA LEU A 227 -0.64 -16.99 -10.91
C LEU A 227 -1.79 -17.57 -10.06
N MET A 228 -2.53 -16.72 -9.36
CA MET A 228 -3.60 -17.16 -8.46
C MET A 228 -4.84 -17.70 -9.18
N ARG A 229 -5.15 -17.19 -10.38
CA ARG A 229 -6.25 -17.75 -11.21
C ARG A 229 -6.01 -19.20 -11.62
N GLY A 230 -4.75 -19.62 -11.70
CA GLY A 230 -4.39 -20.97 -12.13
C GLY A 230 -4.38 -22.01 -11.01
N ARG A 231 -4.20 -21.62 -9.73
CA ARG A 231 -3.98 -22.56 -8.60
C ARG A 231 -4.42 -21.99 -7.24
N PRO A 232 -5.74 -21.98 -6.93
CA PRO A 232 -6.25 -21.50 -5.64
C PRO A 232 -5.83 -22.35 -4.42
N SER A 233 -5.32 -23.56 -4.62
CA SER A 233 -4.88 -24.50 -3.56
C SER A 233 -3.45 -24.27 -3.04
N ALA A 234 -2.71 -23.30 -3.58
CA ALA A 234 -1.32 -23.06 -3.21
C ALA A 234 -1.13 -22.36 -1.83
N MET A 235 -2.21 -22.01 -1.12
CA MET A 235 -2.13 -21.32 0.17
C MET A 235 -2.64 -22.15 1.35
N PRO A 236 -2.05 -22.00 2.55
CA PRO A 236 -2.44 -22.75 3.73
C PRO A 236 -3.89 -22.47 4.15
N TRP A 237 -4.55 -23.53 4.65
CA TRP A 237 -5.96 -23.57 5.06
C TRP A 237 -6.38 -22.49 6.07
N ALA A 238 -5.44 -22.00 6.87
CA ALA A 238 -5.62 -20.98 7.90
C ALA A 238 -4.71 -19.76 7.70
N GLY A 239 -4.37 -19.44 6.45
CA GLY A 239 -3.50 -18.32 6.09
C GLY A 239 -4.28 -17.13 5.53
N PRO A 240 -3.68 -15.94 5.52
CA PRO A 240 -4.34 -14.75 5.04
C PRO A 240 -4.91 -14.84 3.63
N PHE A 241 -6.14 -14.37 3.46
CA PHE A 241 -6.82 -14.37 2.18
C PHE A 241 -6.50 -13.09 1.42
N TYR A 242 -5.77 -13.22 0.32
CA TYR A 242 -5.36 -12.08 -0.50
C TYR A 242 -6.31 -11.81 -1.65
N TYR A 243 -6.66 -10.54 -1.81
CA TYR A 243 -7.44 -10.06 -2.94
C TYR A 243 -6.73 -8.89 -3.62
N GLU A 244 -6.73 -8.88 -4.94
CA GLU A 244 -6.16 -7.80 -5.75
C GLU A 244 -7.14 -7.34 -6.83
N SER A 245 -7.22 -6.03 -7.06
CA SER A 245 -7.95 -5.43 -8.16
C SER A 245 -7.23 -4.22 -8.74
N SER A 246 -7.70 -3.75 -9.89
CA SER A 246 -7.34 -2.41 -10.36
C SER A 246 -7.73 -1.36 -9.32
N SER A 247 -6.94 -0.30 -9.25
CA SER A 247 -7.18 0.82 -8.36
C SER A 247 -7.01 2.13 -9.13
N ALA A 248 -7.90 3.08 -8.84
CA ALA A 248 -7.87 4.43 -9.39
C ALA A 248 -7.85 5.41 -8.23
N ASN A 249 -6.70 6.09 -8.03
CA ASN A 249 -6.52 7.11 -6.99
C ASN A 249 -6.89 6.60 -5.59
N GLY A 250 -6.43 5.40 -5.23
CA GLY A 250 -6.71 4.79 -3.93
C GLY A 250 -8.13 4.26 -3.74
N ALA A 251 -9.00 4.38 -4.75
CA ALA A 251 -10.26 3.65 -4.79
C ALA A 251 -10.09 2.32 -5.52
N THR A 252 -10.55 1.24 -4.90
CA THR A 252 -10.56 -0.09 -5.51
C THR A 252 -11.87 -0.82 -5.22
N SER A 253 -12.36 -1.56 -6.20
CA SER A 253 -13.57 -2.36 -6.04
C SER A 253 -13.49 -3.58 -6.94
N GLY A 254 -14.17 -4.65 -6.54
CA GLY A 254 -14.24 -5.85 -7.34
C GLY A 254 -15.20 -6.88 -6.77
N SER A 255 -15.36 -7.95 -7.54
CA SER A 255 -16.06 -9.13 -7.08
C SER A 255 -15.41 -10.37 -7.66
N ALA A 256 -15.40 -11.43 -6.86
CA ALA A 256 -15.00 -12.77 -7.27
C ALA A 256 -16.11 -13.74 -6.89
N THR A 257 -16.40 -14.70 -7.77
CA THR A 257 -17.38 -15.77 -7.50
C THR A 257 -16.78 -17.11 -7.82
N PHE A 258 -16.90 -18.03 -6.86
CA PHE A 258 -16.32 -19.37 -6.91
C PHE A 258 -17.44 -20.39 -6.80
N LYS A 259 -17.28 -21.52 -7.50
CA LYS A 259 -18.03 -22.72 -7.16
C LYS A 259 -17.51 -23.23 -5.83
N ALA A 260 -18.42 -23.51 -4.91
CA ALA A 260 -18.07 -23.96 -3.57
C ALA A 260 -19.02 -25.09 -3.15
N PHE A 261 -18.61 -25.82 -2.13
CA PHE A 261 -19.39 -26.91 -1.55
C PHE A 261 -19.49 -26.69 -0.04
N PHE A 262 -20.67 -26.96 0.51
CA PHE A 262 -20.88 -27.04 1.94
C PHE A 262 -20.87 -28.49 2.41
N HIS A 263 -20.04 -28.80 3.39
CA HIS A 263 -19.99 -30.11 4.04
C HIS A 263 -19.49 -29.93 5.48
N GLY A 264 -20.13 -30.61 6.44
CA GLY A 264 -19.67 -30.63 7.84
C GLY A 264 -19.49 -29.27 8.53
N GLY A 265 -20.26 -28.23 8.15
CA GLY A 265 -20.09 -26.88 8.70
C GLY A 265 -18.96 -26.06 8.06
N MET A 266 -18.44 -26.50 6.90
CA MET A 266 -17.38 -25.82 6.18
C MET A 266 -17.79 -25.47 4.74
N TRP A 267 -17.38 -24.29 4.29
CA TRP A 267 -17.43 -23.86 2.90
C TRP A 267 -16.04 -23.86 2.28
N ALA A 268 -15.87 -24.59 1.17
CA ALA A 268 -14.60 -24.63 0.42
C ALA A 268 -14.83 -24.85 -1.09
N THR A 269 -13.85 -24.49 -1.92
CA THR A 269 -13.83 -24.86 -3.34
C THR A 269 -13.50 -26.35 -3.52
N ARG A 270 -13.72 -26.89 -4.72
CA ARG A 270 -13.38 -28.28 -5.04
C ARG A 270 -11.90 -28.57 -4.79
N GLU A 271 -11.02 -27.69 -5.27
CA GLU A 271 -9.57 -27.84 -5.18
C GLU A 271 -9.10 -27.88 -3.71
N GLN A 272 -9.78 -27.12 -2.84
CA GLN A 272 -9.50 -27.12 -1.40
C GLN A 272 -9.94 -28.44 -0.74
N TRP A 273 -11.09 -28.99 -1.13
CA TRP A 273 -11.53 -30.32 -0.66
C TRP A 273 -10.58 -31.43 -1.12
N GLU A 274 -10.17 -31.40 -2.39
CA GLU A 274 -9.22 -32.38 -2.96
C GLU A 274 -7.87 -32.33 -2.21
N THR A 275 -7.43 -31.13 -1.81
CA THR A 275 -6.22 -30.96 -0.99
C THR A 275 -6.37 -31.58 0.41
N MET A 276 -7.60 -31.65 0.94
CA MET A 276 -7.93 -32.33 2.19
C MET A 276 -8.18 -33.84 2.01
N GLY A 277 -7.98 -34.38 0.80
CA GLY A 277 -8.19 -35.79 0.50
C GLY A 277 -9.67 -36.18 0.37
N GLN A 278 -10.55 -35.22 0.13
CA GLN A 278 -11.98 -35.45 -0.11
C GLN A 278 -12.37 -35.06 -1.53
N ASP A 279 -13.23 -35.84 -2.18
CA ASP A 279 -13.74 -35.52 -3.52
C ASP A 279 -15.23 -35.14 -3.46
N PRO A 280 -15.58 -33.86 -3.65
CA PRO A 280 -16.97 -33.43 -3.73
C PRO A 280 -17.77 -34.02 -4.90
N GLY A 281 -17.10 -34.71 -5.83
CA GLY A 281 -17.71 -35.45 -6.94
C GLY A 281 -17.94 -36.93 -6.65
N GLU A 282 -17.46 -37.48 -5.53
CA GLU A 282 -17.73 -38.86 -5.15
C GLU A 282 -19.23 -39.06 -4.89
N GLU A 283 -19.76 -40.21 -5.32
CA GLU A 283 -21.17 -40.52 -5.10
C GLU A 283 -21.40 -40.83 -3.61
N PRO A 284 -22.25 -40.05 -2.91
CA PRO A 284 -22.40 -40.22 -1.47
C PRO A 284 -23.17 -41.49 -1.15
N ILE A 285 -22.71 -42.21 -0.13
CA ILE A 285 -23.34 -43.44 0.37
C ILE A 285 -24.28 -43.08 1.53
N TRP A 286 -23.88 -42.13 2.38
CA TRP A 286 -24.63 -41.67 3.54
C TRP A 286 -25.01 -40.19 3.44
N PRO A 287 -26.04 -39.72 4.16
CA PRO A 287 -26.41 -38.30 4.19
C PRO A 287 -25.26 -37.37 4.59
N ASP A 288 -24.42 -37.83 5.51
CA ASP A 288 -23.27 -37.07 5.99
C ASP A 288 -22.17 -36.94 4.92
N ASP A 289 -22.11 -37.82 3.90
CA ASP A 289 -21.13 -37.76 2.81
C ASP A 289 -21.48 -36.69 1.76
N ILE A 290 -22.66 -36.08 1.84
CA ILE A 290 -23.13 -35.15 0.81
C ILE A 290 -22.35 -33.84 0.87
N PHE A 291 -21.73 -33.49 -0.26
CA PHE A 291 -21.20 -32.15 -0.53
C PHE A 291 -22.26 -31.32 -1.23
N TRP A 292 -22.84 -30.36 -0.53
CA TRP A 292 -23.92 -29.53 -1.07
C TRP A 292 -23.34 -28.48 -2.03
N PRO A 293 -23.64 -28.55 -3.33
CA PRO A 293 -23.08 -27.63 -4.30
C PRO A 293 -23.66 -26.22 -4.12
N GLY A 294 -22.81 -25.23 -4.31
CA GLY A 294 -23.15 -23.85 -4.06
C GLY A 294 -22.21 -22.86 -4.72
N LYS A 295 -22.32 -21.62 -4.26
CA LYS A 295 -21.47 -20.50 -4.68
C LYS A 295 -20.99 -19.73 -3.47
N MET A 296 -19.79 -19.21 -3.62
CA MET A 296 -19.18 -18.25 -2.72
C MET A 296 -18.87 -16.99 -3.53
N THR A 297 -19.31 -15.84 -3.04
CA THR A 297 -19.07 -14.56 -3.68
C THR A 297 -18.42 -13.62 -2.69
N VAL A 298 -17.30 -13.03 -3.10
CA VAL A 298 -16.61 -11.96 -2.38
C VAL A 298 -16.82 -10.68 -3.18
N ARG A 299 -17.22 -9.60 -2.50
CA ARG A 299 -17.37 -8.25 -3.05
C ARG A 299 -16.63 -7.30 -2.15
N TRP A 300 -15.89 -6.38 -2.73
CA TRP A 300 -15.19 -5.35 -1.98
C TRP A 300 -15.32 -4.01 -2.67
N SER A 301 -15.30 -2.96 -1.86
CA SER A 301 -15.18 -1.59 -2.30
C SER A 301 -14.47 -0.83 -1.20
N PHE A 302 -13.26 -0.37 -1.50
CA PHE A 302 -12.49 0.52 -0.64
C PHE A 302 -12.28 1.82 -1.37
N VAL A 303 -12.33 2.87 -0.58
CA VAL A 303 -11.90 4.19 -0.94
C VAL A 303 -10.95 4.59 0.18
N THR A 304 -9.67 4.72 -0.14
CA THR A 304 -8.76 5.46 0.73
C THR A 304 -9.37 6.83 0.93
N LYS A 305 -9.37 7.39 2.15
CA LYS A 305 -9.94 8.72 2.36
C LYS A 305 -9.44 9.65 1.25
N SER A 306 -10.41 10.12 0.45
CA SER A 306 -10.37 11.24 -0.50
C SER A 306 -8.99 11.87 -0.70
N ASP A 307 -8.52 11.93 -1.95
CA ASP A 307 -7.41 12.78 -2.43
C ASP A 307 -6.85 13.67 -1.29
N PRO A 308 -5.76 13.24 -0.64
CA PRO A 308 -5.32 13.85 0.62
C PRO A 308 -5.03 15.35 0.47
N GLY A 309 -5.00 15.84 -0.76
CA GLY A 309 -4.64 17.18 -1.17
C GLY A 309 -3.28 17.13 -1.83
N GLU A 310 -2.72 18.29 -2.06
CA GLU A 310 -1.30 18.44 -2.39
C GLU A 310 -0.64 19.12 -1.20
N MET A 311 0.60 18.76 -0.91
CA MET A 311 1.43 19.51 0.03
C MET A 311 2.55 20.18 -0.77
N THR A 312 2.79 21.46 -0.51
CA THR A 312 3.89 22.21 -1.12
C THR A 312 4.90 22.64 -0.07
N ILE A 313 6.13 22.90 -0.50
CA ILE A 313 7.19 23.51 0.29
C ILE A 313 7.78 24.68 -0.50
N ALA A 314 8.01 25.80 0.16
CA ALA A 314 8.57 26.99 -0.45
C ALA A 314 9.33 27.82 0.61
N PRO A 315 10.34 28.61 0.21
CA PRO A 315 10.89 29.62 1.10
C PRO A 315 9.82 30.66 1.44
N GLU A 316 9.77 31.10 2.70
CA GLU A 316 8.82 32.14 3.13
C GLU A 316 9.08 33.47 2.39
N THR A 317 10.36 33.77 2.15
CA THR A 317 10.81 34.95 1.40
C THR A 317 11.67 34.53 0.21
N PRO A 318 11.10 34.36 -1.00
CA PRO A 318 11.84 33.90 -2.18
C PRO A 318 13.07 34.73 -2.53
N THR A 319 13.00 36.06 -2.40
CA THR A 319 14.13 36.95 -2.67
C THR A 319 15.29 36.75 -1.69
N LEU A 320 15.01 36.39 -0.44
CA LEU A 320 16.03 36.06 0.55
C LEU A 320 16.67 34.72 0.19
N TYR A 321 15.86 33.71 -0.14
CA TYR A 321 16.35 32.41 -0.57
C TYR A 321 17.29 32.48 -1.78
N GLU A 322 16.97 33.28 -2.79
CA GLU A 322 17.83 33.51 -3.97
C GLU A 322 19.16 34.19 -3.66
N GLN A 323 19.30 34.80 -2.48
CA GLN A 323 20.48 35.55 -2.04
C GLN A 323 21.16 34.90 -0.83
N TRP A 324 20.58 33.82 -0.29
CA TRP A 324 21.04 33.22 0.95
C TRP A 324 22.33 32.44 0.69
N ILE A 325 23.34 32.79 1.47
CA ILE A 325 24.63 32.09 1.52
C ILE A 325 24.81 31.65 2.97
N PRO A 326 25.18 30.38 3.24
CA PRO A 326 25.43 29.89 4.58
C PRO A 326 26.44 30.75 5.33
N ALA A 327 26.08 31.13 6.55
CA ALA A 327 26.99 31.72 7.51
C ALA A 327 26.64 31.14 8.89
N PRO A 328 27.64 30.65 9.65
CA PRO A 328 27.43 30.13 10.99
C PRO A 328 26.75 31.17 11.88
N MET A 329 25.67 30.76 12.53
CA MET A 329 25.03 31.59 13.56
C MET A 329 25.96 31.71 14.78
N PRO A 330 25.97 32.85 15.49
CA PRO A 330 26.69 32.94 16.77
C PRO A 330 26.05 31.94 17.75
N GLY A 331 26.82 30.97 18.23
CA GLY A 331 26.35 29.95 19.17
C GLY A 331 26.14 30.50 20.59
N ASP A 332 25.34 29.77 21.37
CA ASP A 332 25.29 29.87 22.84
C ASP A 332 26.56 29.32 23.52
N ASP A 333 27.31 28.45 22.81
CA ASP A 333 28.67 28.07 23.16
C ASP A 333 29.65 28.94 22.38
N ASP A 334 30.40 29.77 23.12
CA ASP A 334 31.46 30.64 22.60
C ASP A 334 32.27 29.89 21.54
N VAL A 335 32.18 30.31 20.27
CA VAL A 335 33.35 30.23 19.41
C VAL A 335 34.38 31.11 20.11
N THR A 336 35.21 30.52 20.98
CA THR A 336 36.32 31.21 21.63
C THR A 336 37.35 31.53 20.56
N VAL A 337 37.04 32.52 19.73
CA VAL A 337 38.04 33.20 18.93
C VAL A 337 38.89 33.94 19.95
N ALA A 338 40.14 33.53 20.11
CA ALA A 338 41.12 34.33 20.83
C ALA A 338 41.03 35.76 20.27
N PRO A 339 40.90 36.80 21.12
CA PRO A 339 40.65 38.14 20.62
C PRO A 339 41.74 38.52 19.63
N LEU A 340 41.30 38.94 18.44
CA LEU A 340 42.13 39.63 17.45
C LEU A 340 43.02 40.62 18.20
N VAL A 341 44.34 40.45 18.06
CA VAL A 341 45.30 41.47 18.46
C VAL A 341 44.94 42.71 17.66
N GLN A 342 44.29 43.67 18.31
CA GLN A 342 44.13 45.03 17.79
C GLN A 342 45.53 45.63 17.63
N GLY A 343 46.12 45.47 16.44
CA GLY A 343 47.49 45.89 16.21
C GLY A 343 47.98 45.59 14.80
N GLY A 344 47.36 46.20 13.79
CA GLY A 344 47.88 46.13 12.43
C GLY A 344 47.03 46.89 11.42
N GLN A 345 47.09 48.22 11.43
CA GLN A 345 46.72 49.00 10.25
C GLN A 345 47.74 48.71 9.15
N THR A 346 47.46 47.73 8.28
CA THR A 346 48.06 47.68 6.95
C THR A 346 47.18 48.47 6.00
N ALA A 347 47.81 49.35 5.21
CA ALA A 347 47.15 50.31 4.32
C ALA A 347 46.66 49.67 3.00
N GLN A 348 46.24 48.41 3.02
CA GLN A 348 45.50 47.77 1.95
C GLN A 348 44.16 47.32 2.52
N PRO A 349 43.02 47.77 1.97
CA PRO A 349 41.74 47.21 2.37
C PRO A 349 41.78 45.70 2.10
N PRO A 350 41.23 44.84 2.98
CA PRO A 350 41.07 43.43 2.65
C PRO A 350 40.31 43.35 1.32
N ALA A 351 40.87 42.58 0.38
CA ALA A 351 40.25 42.31 -0.90
C ALA A 351 39.02 41.43 -0.62
N VAL A 352 37.88 42.13 -0.53
CA VAL A 352 36.49 41.65 -0.58
C VAL A 352 36.02 40.77 0.60
N ALA A 353 35.26 41.39 1.51
CA ALA A 353 34.12 40.74 2.19
C ALA A 353 33.06 41.81 2.55
N PRO A 354 31.74 41.52 2.58
CA PRO A 354 31.05 40.27 2.23
C PRO A 354 30.04 40.44 1.06
N LEU A 355 29.86 39.37 0.29
CA LEU A 355 28.54 39.11 -0.28
C LEU A 355 27.56 38.80 0.83
N VAL A 356 26.61 39.71 1.03
CA VAL A 356 25.17 39.45 1.21
C VAL A 356 24.57 40.77 1.71
N ARG A 357 23.44 41.18 1.11
CA ARG A 357 22.55 42.18 1.70
C ARG A 357 21.51 41.39 2.50
N PRO A 358 21.62 41.30 3.82
CA PRO A 358 20.71 40.47 4.59
C PRO A 358 19.32 41.12 4.70
N ASP A 359 18.34 40.27 5.02
CA ASP A 359 17.20 40.63 5.86
C ASP A 359 17.67 41.58 6.98
N GLU A 360 16.86 42.60 7.30
CA GLU A 360 17.12 43.56 8.39
C GLU A 360 17.41 42.91 9.75
N ASN A 361 17.09 41.61 9.90
CA ASN A 361 17.24 40.82 11.12
C ASN A 361 18.51 39.94 11.18
N ALA A 362 19.40 39.93 10.17
CA ALA A 362 20.61 39.10 10.26
C ALA A 362 21.60 39.61 11.31
N VAL A 363 22.25 38.67 11.99
CA VAL A 363 23.24 38.96 13.02
C VAL A 363 24.63 39.03 12.38
N PRO A 364 25.41 40.10 12.61
CA PRO A 364 26.78 40.16 12.12
C PRO A 364 27.64 39.12 12.84
N THR A 365 28.35 38.27 12.08
CA THR A 365 29.33 37.32 12.60
C THR A 365 30.69 37.53 11.94
N ILE A 366 31.70 36.80 12.43
CA ILE A 366 33.04 36.79 11.83
C ILE A 366 33.05 36.24 10.39
N PHE A 367 31.97 35.56 9.96
CA PHE A 367 31.80 34.98 8.63
C PHE A 367 30.90 35.83 7.70
N GLY A 368 30.38 36.95 8.22
CA GLY A 368 29.39 37.81 7.55
C GLY A 368 28.03 37.81 8.25
N PRO A 369 26.99 38.44 7.66
CA PRO A 369 25.65 38.41 8.21
C PRO A 369 25.07 36.98 8.21
N ALA A 370 24.71 36.46 9.38
CA ALA A 370 24.11 35.16 9.55
C ALA A 370 22.64 35.29 9.96
N GLY A 371 21.78 34.46 9.37
CA GLY A 371 20.36 34.40 9.71
C GLY A 371 19.74 33.10 9.20
N PRO A 372 18.73 32.58 9.91
CA PRO A 372 18.00 31.41 9.46
C PRO A 372 17.23 31.71 8.17
N LEU A 373 17.19 30.74 7.26
CA LEU A 373 16.26 30.73 6.15
C LEU A 373 14.94 30.10 6.60
N TYR A 374 13.83 30.82 6.46
CA TYR A 374 12.51 30.30 6.79
C TYR A 374 11.88 29.57 5.60
N VAL A 375 11.42 28.35 5.85
CA VAL A 375 10.79 27.47 4.87
C VAL A 375 9.42 27.06 5.36
N THR A 376 8.42 27.19 4.50
CA THR A 376 7.02 26.93 4.82
C THR A 376 6.50 25.76 4.00
N ALA A 377 5.86 24.81 4.67
CA ALA A 377 5.12 23.74 4.04
C ALA A 377 3.62 23.97 4.23
N ARG A 378 2.84 23.83 3.15
CA ARG A 378 1.40 24.10 3.13
C ARG A 378 0.64 22.93 2.54
N ILE A 379 -0.41 22.52 3.23
CA ILE A 379 -1.37 21.53 2.73
C ILE A 379 -2.44 22.33 1.96
N LYS A 380 -2.65 22.00 0.68
CA LYS A 380 -3.62 22.69 -0.17
C LYS A 380 -5.05 22.22 0.13
N PRO A 381 -6.04 23.13 0.07
CA PRO A 381 -7.45 22.76 0.08
C PRO A 381 -7.76 21.78 -1.05
N ARG A 382 -8.64 20.83 -0.77
CA ARG A 382 -9.13 19.89 -1.76
C ARG A 382 -10.00 20.62 -2.79
N GLN A 383 -10.09 20.09 -4.01
CA GLN A 383 -10.95 20.68 -5.04
C GLN A 383 -12.40 20.75 -4.56
N GLY A 384 -12.96 21.96 -4.47
CA GLY A 384 -14.32 22.20 -3.97
C GLY A 384 -14.44 22.36 -2.45
N GLN A 385 -13.32 22.37 -1.71
CA GLN A 385 -13.25 22.74 -0.30
C GLN A 385 -12.49 24.07 -0.14
N ASN A 386 -12.94 24.89 0.80
CA ASN A 386 -12.31 26.19 1.08
C ASN A 386 -11.18 26.06 2.11
N ASP A 387 -11.28 25.11 3.04
CA ASP A 387 -10.32 24.93 4.12
C ASP A 387 -9.36 23.77 3.82
N PRO A 388 -8.05 23.93 4.06
CA PRO A 388 -7.10 22.84 3.93
C PRO A 388 -7.30 21.80 5.04
N PRO A 389 -7.12 20.49 4.73
CA PRO A 389 -7.06 19.48 5.77
C PRO A 389 -5.88 19.76 6.70
N LYS A 390 -6.05 19.41 7.98
CA LYS A 390 -5.03 19.61 9.02
C LYS A 390 -4.40 18.28 9.39
N GLY A 391 -3.09 18.28 9.63
CA GLY A 391 -2.32 17.13 10.08
C GLY A 391 -1.06 17.58 10.83
N ARG A 392 -0.30 16.62 11.37
CA ARG A 392 1.02 16.91 11.93
C ARG A 392 2.03 16.98 10.80
N ILE A 393 2.69 18.14 10.67
CA ILE A 393 3.69 18.37 9.63
C ILE A 393 5.07 18.07 10.22
N HIS A 394 5.85 17.29 9.48
CA HIS A 394 7.23 16.94 9.80
C HIS A 394 8.16 17.53 8.75
N PHE A 395 9.29 18.07 9.19
CA PHE A 395 10.38 18.57 8.36
C PHE A 395 11.65 17.79 8.66
N HIS A 396 12.34 17.34 7.63
CA HIS A 396 13.60 16.63 7.71
C HIS A 396 14.67 17.34 6.89
N LEU A 397 15.88 17.40 7.43
CA LEU A 397 17.07 17.74 6.65
C LEU A 397 17.68 16.44 6.12
N SER A 398 17.84 16.35 4.80
CA SER A 398 18.44 15.21 4.10
C SER A 398 19.63 15.66 3.27
N ASP A 399 20.55 14.74 3.00
CA ASP A 399 21.77 14.99 2.21
C ASP A 399 22.59 16.18 2.72
N VAL A 400 22.55 16.45 4.03
CA VAL A 400 23.27 17.55 4.66
C VAL A 400 24.77 17.28 4.63
N THR A 401 25.55 18.28 4.23
CA THR A 401 27.02 18.23 4.30
C THR A 401 27.51 18.11 5.74
N ARG A 402 28.73 17.59 5.89
CA ARG A 402 29.41 17.38 7.17
C ARG A 402 30.88 17.73 6.99
N ASN A 403 31.14 18.98 6.62
CA ASN A 403 32.51 19.39 6.39
C ASN A 403 33.25 19.44 7.75
N PRO A 404 34.51 19.01 7.82
CA PRO A 404 35.29 19.16 9.04
C PRO A 404 35.59 20.64 9.31
N GLY A 405 35.16 21.15 10.46
CA GLY A 405 35.32 22.55 10.83
C GLY A 405 34.23 23.47 10.26
N THR A 406 34.41 24.78 10.41
CA THR A 406 33.42 25.82 10.07
C THR A 406 33.66 26.49 8.70
N CYS A 407 34.92 26.49 8.27
CA CYS A 407 35.39 26.87 6.94
C CYS A 407 36.69 26.10 6.67
N ASN A 408 37.38 26.34 5.56
CA ASN A 408 38.71 25.77 5.38
C ASN A 408 39.67 26.29 6.47
N ASP A 409 40.46 25.37 7.03
CA ASP A 409 41.47 25.60 8.07
C ASP A 409 40.97 26.07 9.45
N LEU A 410 39.66 25.94 9.75
CA LEU A 410 39.11 26.35 11.05
C LEU A 410 38.21 25.29 11.69
N GLY A 411 38.66 24.71 12.81
CA GLY A 411 37.88 23.77 13.62
C GLY A 411 38.00 22.31 13.15
N GLU A 412 37.43 21.39 13.93
CA GLU A 412 37.42 19.94 13.65
C GLU A 412 36.02 19.31 13.83
N GLU A 413 34.97 20.14 14.02
CA GLU A 413 33.59 19.67 14.20
C GLU A 413 33.08 18.96 12.94
N THR A 414 32.24 17.93 13.11
CA THR A 414 31.74 17.09 12.00
C THR A 414 30.23 16.85 12.10
N ASP A 415 29.56 17.68 12.89
CA ASP A 415 28.11 17.70 12.97
C ASP A 415 27.51 18.10 11.62
N PRO A 416 26.23 17.77 11.35
CA PRO A 416 25.57 18.25 10.16
C PRO A 416 25.63 19.77 10.04
N ASP A 417 26.02 20.25 8.87
CA ASP A 417 26.28 21.67 8.62
C ASP A 417 25.01 22.53 8.62
N LEU A 418 23.83 21.90 8.50
CA LEU A 418 22.51 22.55 8.61
C LEU A 418 21.74 22.00 9.79
N TYR A 419 20.91 22.83 10.41
CA TYR A 419 20.01 22.42 11.50
C TYR A 419 18.74 23.29 11.53
N PHE A 420 17.67 22.74 12.12
CA PHE A 420 16.46 23.49 12.42
C PHE A 420 16.62 24.34 13.69
N VAL A 421 16.14 25.58 13.63
CA VAL A 421 16.12 26.52 14.76
C VAL A 421 14.86 26.31 15.59
N GLU A 422 14.98 26.38 16.92
CA GLU A 422 13.82 26.32 17.82
C GLU A 422 12.88 27.51 17.61
N MET A 423 11.58 27.22 17.49
CA MET A 423 10.54 28.24 17.25
C MET A 423 9.26 27.90 18.04
N PRO A 424 8.46 28.91 18.43
CA PRO A 424 7.19 28.65 19.11
C PRO A 424 6.27 27.74 18.30
N GLY A 425 5.83 26.63 18.90
CA GLY A 425 4.92 25.66 18.26
C GLY A 425 5.61 24.62 17.36
N VAL A 426 6.94 24.63 17.29
CA VAL A 426 7.77 23.65 16.59
C VAL A 426 8.61 22.91 17.61
N THR A 427 8.58 21.58 17.58
CA THR A 427 9.50 20.73 18.35
C THR A 427 10.64 20.30 17.44
N VAL A 428 11.89 20.54 17.85
CA VAL A 428 13.10 20.13 17.13
C VAL A 428 13.76 18.96 17.86
N SER A 429 14.21 17.95 17.12
CA SER A 429 14.95 16.81 17.65
C SER A 429 16.32 17.23 18.21
N GLY A 430 16.88 16.43 19.13
CA GLY A 430 18.17 16.75 19.76
C GLY A 430 19.36 16.83 18.79
N ASP A 431 19.27 16.25 17.60
CA ASP A 431 20.29 16.35 16.54
C ASP A 431 20.06 17.57 15.60
N GLY A 432 18.96 18.29 15.77
CA GLY A 432 18.58 19.43 14.93
C GLY A 432 18.16 19.06 13.50
N GLN A 433 18.02 17.77 13.17
CA GLN A 433 17.75 17.31 11.80
C GLN A 433 16.26 17.02 11.53
N HIS A 434 15.41 17.08 12.55
CA HIS A 434 13.97 16.86 12.45
C HIS A 434 13.21 17.94 13.22
N ALA A 435 12.22 18.56 12.59
CA ALA A 435 11.32 19.53 13.21
C ALA A 435 9.86 19.13 12.94
N TYR A 436 8.97 19.25 13.92
CA TYR A 436 7.58 18.83 13.76
C TYR A 436 6.61 19.58 14.66
N THR A 437 5.32 19.52 14.32
CA THR A 437 4.21 20.01 15.16
C THR A 437 3.57 18.90 15.96
N GLU A 438 3.26 19.17 17.23
CA GLU A 438 2.39 18.28 18.03
C GLU A 438 0.90 18.46 17.68
N ASN A 439 0.50 19.68 17.32
CA ASN A 439 -0.87 20.03 16.97
C ASN A 439 -1.16 19.82 15.49
N TYR A 440 -2.44 19.61 15.16
CA TYR A 440 -2.90 19.48 13.77
C TYR A 440 -2.99 20.86 13.12
N VAL A 441 -2.18 21.08 12.08
CA VAL A 441 -2.07 22.35 11.35
C VAL A 441 -2.23 22.14 9.84
N GLY A 442 -2.59 23.20 9.12
CA GLY A 442 -2.64 23.18 7.65
C GLY A 442 -1.37 23.73 6.99
N GLU A 443 -0.54 24.42 7.77
CA GLU A 443 0.74 24.97 7.35
C GLU A 443 1.70 25.01 8.54
N LEU A 444 3.00 24.96 8.24
CA LEU A 444 4.07 25.07 9.21
C LEU A 444 5.29 25.75 8.59
N THR A 445 5.87 26.71 9.31
CA THR A 445 7.12 27.38 8.96
C THR A 445 8.21 26.97 9.94
N VAL A 446 9.38 26.61 9.41
CA VAL A 446 10.58 26.26 10.18
C VAL A 446 11.75 27.14 9.74
N GLY A 447 12.64 27.49 10.67
CA GLY A 447 13.91 28.15 10.37
C GLY A 447 15.03 27.13 10.18
N VAL A 448 15.84 27.29 9.14
CA VAL A 448 17.03 26.48 8.88
C VAL A 448 18.26 27.37 8.99
N ALA A 449 19.20 27.00 9.85
CA ALA A 449 20.45 27.73 10.06
C ALA A 449 21.67 26.87 9.69
N ALA A 450 22.79 27.53 9.45
CA ALA A 450 24.06 26.89 9.11
C ALA A 450 25.03 26.86 10.29
N ARG A 451 25.87 25.83 10.34
CA ARG A 451 27.05 25.68 11.21
C ARG A 451 28.36 25.87 10.43
N ASP A 452 28.34 25.70 9.11
CA ASP A 452 29.49 25.84 8.21
C ASP A 452 29.18 26.85 7.10
N THR A 453 30.20 27.56 6.62
CA THR A 453 30.09 28.57 5.54
C THR A 453 29.85 27.98 4.15
N GLY A 454 30.08 26.68 3.98
CA GLY A 454 29.79 25.86 2.80
C GLY A 454 28.64 24.87 3.01
N ALA A 455 27.79 25.08 4.03
CA ALA A 455 26.69 24.18 4.33
C ALA A 455 25.74 23.98 3.12
N TRP A 456 25.36 22.74 2.86
CA TRP A 456 24.40 22.37 1.80
C TRP A 456 23.52 21.22 2.27
N GLY A 457 22.27 21.17 1.82
CA GLY A 457 21.35 20.06 2.08
C GLY A 457 19.99 20.25 1.43
N VAL A 458 19.06 19.35 1.76
CA VAL A 458 17.69 19.37 1.25
C VAL A 458 16.71 19.36 2.41
N VAL A 459 15.79 20.33 2.43
CA VAL A 459 14.66 20.35 3.36
C VAL A 459 13.49 19.60 2.74
N GLN A 460 13.06 18.53 3.38
CA GLN A 460 11.87 17.78 3.01
C GLN A 460 10.77 18.01 4.02
N ALA A 461 9.53 18.06 3.58
CA ALA A 461 8.37 18.14 4.45
C ALA A 461 7.36 17.05 4.12
N SER A 462 6.77 16.43 5.15
CA SER A 462 5.75 15.40 5.02
C SER A 462 4.63 15.59 6.04
N CYS A 463 3.49 14.95 5.79
CA CYS A 463 2.37 14.85 6.72
C CYS A 463 1.85 13.42 6.69
N ASP A 464 2.38 12.58 7.59
CA ASP A 464 2.11 11.14 7.64
C ASP A 464 0.63 10.85 7.92
N ASP A 465 -0.02 11.69 8.74
CA ASP A 465 -1.47 11.62 9.03
C ASP A 465 -2.34 11.67 7.77
N LEU A 466 -1.84 12.30 6.70
CA LEU A 466 -2.53 12.46 5.42
C LEU A 466 -1.81 11.72 4.27
N GLY A 467 -0.70 11.04 4.54
CA GLY A 467 0.14 10.41 3.51
C GLY A 467 0.68 11.38 2.45
N LEU A 468 0.98 12.62 2.85
CA LEU A 468 1.46 13.66 1.94
C LEU A 468 2.99 13.86 2.03
N LEU A 469 3.62 14.07 0.88
CA LEU A 469 5.00 14.50 0.75
C LEU A 469 5.04 15.80 -0.05
N ALA A 470 5.67 16.83 0.51
CA ALA A 470 5.69 18.15 -0.08
C ALA A 470 6.44 18.19 -1.41
N ARG A 471 6.01 19.08 -2.30
CA ARG A 471 6.69 19.42 -3.55
C ARG A 471 7.14 20.87 -3.53
N ASP A 472 8.38 21.13 -3.94
CA ASP A 472 8.87 22.48 -4.17
C ASP A 472 7.97 23.16 -5.21
N GLU A 473 7.39 24.31 -4.86
CA GLU A 473 6.48 25.04 -5.74
C GLU A 473 7.14 25.48 -7.06
N ARG A 474 8.46 25.65 -7.06
CA ARG A 474 9.22 26.09 -8.23
C ARG A 474 9.59 24.94 -9.17
N THR A 475 10.05 23.82 -8.61
CA THR A 475 10.62 22.72 -9.40
C THR A 475 9.74 21.46 -9.45
N GLY A 476 8.75 21.34 -8.56
CA GLY A 476 7.92 20.15 -8.39
C GLY A 476 8.62 18.95 -7.75
N ARG A 477 9.89 19.10 -7.35
CA ARG A 477 10.72 18.07 -6.70
C ARG A 477 10.31 17.87 -5.25
N HIS A 478 10.63 16.70 -4.70
CA HIS A 478 10.35 16.37 -3.30
C HIS A 478 11.45 16.89 -2.38
N GLY A 479 11.33 18.17 -2.02
CA GLY A 479 12.25 18.89 -1.14
C GLY A 479 12.77 20.18 -1.76
N LEU A 480 13.22 21.08 -0.89
CA LEU A 480 13.82 22.38 -1.22
C LEU A 480 15.32 22.30 -0.91
N VAL A 481 16.17 22.50 -1.92
CA VAL A 481 17.63 22.53 -1.74
C VAL A 481 18.02 23.82 -1.02
N ILE A 482 18.94 23.77 -0.06
CA ILE A 482 19.45 24.95 0.66
C ILE A 482 20.98 24.85 0.72
N PRO A 483 21.74 25.88 0.29
CA PRO A 483 21.29 27.09 -0.41
C PRO A 483 20.61 26.78 -1.76
N LEU A 484 20.06 27.80 -2.42
CA LEU A 484 19.60 27.62 -3.81
C LEU A 484 20.78 27.15 -4.67
N ASP A 485 20.59 26.01 -5.33
CA ASP A 485 21.60 25.32 -6.14
C ASP A 485 20.86 24.59 -7.30
N ASP A 486 20.62 25.31 -8.39
CA ASP A 486 19.84 24.78 -9.52
C ASP A 486 20.68 23.92 -10.46
N ASN A 487 21.98 24.21 -10.54
CA ASN A 487 22.96 23.47 -11.33
C ASN A 487 23.49 22.23 -10.58
N GLN A 488 23.15 22.05 -9.30
CA GLN A 488 23.51 20.91 -8.44
C GLN A 488 25.02 20.76 -8.27
N ASN A 489 25.74 21.88 -8.19
CA ASN A 489 27.18 21.91 -7.95
C ASN A 489 27.50 22.07 -6.45
N ARG A 490 26.52 22.15 -5.54
CA ARG A 490 26.73 22.34 -4.10
C ARG A 490 27.34 23.70 -3.70
N THR A 491 27.45 24.65 -4.63
CA THR A 491 27.70 26.06 -4.31
C THR A 491 26.38 26.84 -4.41
N SER A 492 26.30 27.98 -3.74
CA SER A 492 25.10 28.81 -3.83
C SER A 492 25.04 29.47 -5.21
N ASP A 493 23.90 29.36 -5.89
CA ASP A 493 23.55 30.09 -7.11
C ASP A 493 23.78 31.61 -6.98
N ALA A 494 23.70 32.14 -5.75
CA ALA A 494 23.96 33.54 -5.45
C ALA A 494 25.44 33.91 -5.63
N TRP A 495 26.35 33.05 -5.15
CA TRP A 495 27.80 33.21 -5.30
C TRP A 495 28.22 33.00 -6.76
N ASP A 496 27.72 31.94 -7.39
CA ASP A 496 27.98 31.63 -8.81
C ASP A 496 27.61 32.80 -9.74
N ARG A 497 26.50 33.48 -9.46
CA ARG A 497 26.00 34.59 -10.28
C ARG A 497 26.88 35.83 -10.19
N GLU A 498 27.43 36.10 -9.02
CA GLU A 498 28.29 37.25 -8.84
C GLU A 498 29.63 37.07 -9.56
N PHE A 499 30.24 35.89 -9.42
CA PHE A 499 31.49 35.58 -10.12
C PHE A 499 31.28 35.15 -11.57
N GLY A 500 30.04 34.88 -11.99
CA GLY A 500 29.69 34.54 -13.36
C GLY A 500 30.15 33.14 -13.79
N ILE A 501 30.10 32.17 -12.88
CA ILE A 501 30.62 30.80 -13.00
C ILE A 501 29.52 29.72 -12.88
N ARG A 502 28.27 30.10 -13.16
CA ARG A 502 27.08 29.23 -13.01
C ARG A 502 27.15 27.89 -13.77
N ASP A 503 27.98 27.79 -14.81
CA ASP A 503 28.10 26.57 -15.62
C ASP A 503 29.27 25.67 -15.19
N SER A 504 30.01 26.05 -14.15
CA SER A 504 31.21 25.34 -13.67
C SER A 504 30.86 24.30 -12.59
N LEU A 505 31.67 23.24 -12.51
CA LEU A 505 31.54 22.20 -11.49
C LEU A 505 32.25 22.62 -10.20
N SER A 506 31.76 22.20 -9.04
CA SER A 506 32.39 22.50 -7.75
C SER A 506 33.85 22.09 -7.62
N THR A 507 34.29 21.12 -8.41
CA THR A 507 35.65 20.59 -8.43
C THR A 507 36.57 21.30 -9.41
N ASP A 508 36.03 22.25 -10.17
CA ASP A 508 36.84 23.02 -11.12
C ASP A 508 37.75 23.98 -10.34
N ASP A 509 38.92 24.23 -10.92
CA ASP A 509 39.91 25.21 -10.49
C ASP A 509 40.05 26.20 -11.65
N GLU A 510 39.30 27.30 -11.58
CA GLU A 510 39.07 28.22 -12.70
C GLU A 510 40.30 29.09 -13.00
N ASP A 511 41.19 29.29 -12.04
CA ASP A 511 42.39 30.12 -12.18
C ASP A 511 43.73 29.34 -12.08
N ASN A 512 43.66 28.04 -11.82
CA ASN A 512 44.79 27.10 -11.64
C ASN A 512 45.69 27.42 -10.45
N ASP A 513 45.11 27.89 -9.35
CA ASP A 513 45.84 28.14 -8.09
C ASP A 513 45.89 26.91 -7.16
N GLY A 514 45.15 25.86 -7.50
CA GLY A 514 45.09 24.59 -6.79
C GLY A 514 43.89 24.43 -5.86
N TRP A 515 42.99 25.41 -5.80
CA TRP A 515 41.74 25.33 -5.03
C TRP A 515 40.54 25.05 -5.93
N THR A 516 39.61 24.26 -5.40
CA THR A 516 38.34 24.00 -6.08
C THR A 516 37.33 25.11 -5.82
N LEU A 517 36.40 25.35 -6.74
CA LEU A 517 35.31 26.32 -6.56
C LEU A 517 34.55 26.15 -5.24
N TYR A 518 34.39 24.90 -4.77
CA TYR A 518 33.76 24.65 -3.48
C TYR A 518 34.63 25.08 -2.30
N GLU A 519 35.95 24.88 -2.35
CA GLU A 519 36.86 25.36 -1.31
C GLU A 519 36.87 26.88 -1.25
N GLU A 520 36.89 27.54 -2.41
CA GLU A 520 36.81 28.98 -2.53
C GLU A 520 35.48 29.55 -2.01
N TYR A 521 34.37 28.88 -2.34
CA TYR A 521 33.03 29.20 -1.86
C TYR A 521 32.88 29.00 -0.34
N ARG A 522 33.39 27.89 0.19
CA ARG A 522 33.42 27.61 1.63
C ARG A 522 34.29 28.65 2.35
N GLY A 523 35.35 29.11 1.71
CA GLY A 523 36.23 30.17 2.19
C GLY A 523 37.24 29.68 3.22
N PHE A 524 38.17 30.56 3.56
CA PHE A 524 39.36 30.28 4.36
C PHE A 524 39.45 31.21 5.57
N TRP A 525 40.02 30.71 6.65
CA TRP A 525 40.42 31.54 7.77
C TRP A 525 41.85 32.05 7.59
N THR A 526 42.02 33.37 7.53
CA THR A 526 43.35 34.02 7.39
C THR A 526 43.75 34.77 8.65
N ASP A 527 45.00 35.24 8.71
CA ASP A 527 45.49 36.14 9.77
C ASP A 527 44.65 37.43 9.90
N THR A 528 43.92 37.80 8.84
CA THR A 528 43.05 38.99 8.80
C THR A 528 41.57 38.69 9.01
N GLY A 529 41.22 37.40 9.17
CA GLY A 529 39.85 36.91 9.32
C GLY A 529 39.38 36.01 8.17
N PHE A 530 38.09 35.69 8.18
CA PHE A 530 37.45 34.89 7.15
C PHE A 530 37.36 35.61 5.81
N ILE A 531 37.68 34.91 4.73
CA ILE A 531 37.47 35.37 3.35
C ILE A 531 36.87 34.24 2.51
N ARG A 532 36.05 34.61 1.52
CA ARG A 532 35.76 33.77 0.35
C ARG A 532 36.62 34.27 -0.80
N THR A 533 37.33 33.39 -1.47
CA THR A 533 38.26 33.76 -2.54
C THR A 533 37.52 34.02 -3.86
N ASN A 534 38.23 34.63 -4.81
CA ASN A 534 37.66 34.93 -6.12
C ASN A 534 38.15 33.88 -7.11
N PRO A 535 37.27 33.01 -7.63
CA PRO A 535 37.64 31.88 -8.50
C PRO A 535 38.23 32.29 -9.85
N ARG A 536 38.34 33.58 -10.13
CA ARG A 536 38.90 34.12 -11.37
C ARG A 536 40.27 34.76 -11.17
N VAL A 537 40.80 34.75 -9.95
CA VAL A 537 42.01 35.47 -9.57
C VAL A 537 42.86 34.58 -8.71
N ALA A 538 43.89 33.99 -9.33
CA ALA A 538 44.79 33.07 -8.64
C ALA A 538 45.34 33.67 -7.35
N ASP A 539 45.01 33.02 -6.23
CA ASP A 539 45.41 33.45 -4.90
C ASP A 539 46.78 32.81 -4.57
N ARG A 540 47.82 33.66 -4.48
CA ARG A 540 49.22 33.23 -4.29
C ARG A 540 49.81 33.58 -2.94
#